data_AF-A0A918NYG7-F1
#
_entry.id   AF-A0A918NYG7-F1
#
_cell.length_a   1.000
_cell.length_b   1.000
_cell.length_c   1.000
_cell.angle_alpha   90.00
_cell.angle_beta   90.00
_cell.angle_gamma   90.00
#
_symmetry.space_group_name_H-M   'P 1'
#
loop_
_entity.id
_entity.type
_entity.pdbx_description
1 polymer ?
#
loop_
_entity_poly.entity_id
_entity_poly.type
_entity_poly.pdbx_seq_one_letter_code
_entity_poly.pdbx_strand_id
1 'polypeptide(L)'
;MRRIIIGWLMVLPALAGGLPPNAVKYLPLLARDAAVVLPEVRPRSVFAGQIEQETCPSLASAKCWNPHAELATDREYGFGLGQLTVTRRFDNFADVKTRDRSLAGWAWSDRFDPMRQIRAMLVMDRECRRHAVGAAGDDATAMMLACYNGGGGGLRADRALCRNTPGCDPARWWGHVEKTSNKSRKKWKGYGKSAFEVNREYPHNIIRVRAPRYRPYLDEGG
;
A
#
# COMPACT_ATOMS: atom_id res chain seq x y z
N MET A 1 13.84 -56.68 18.72
CA MET A 1 14.25 -55.32 18.33
C MET A 1 13.04 -54.59 17.71
N ARG A 2 12.36 -53.74 18.47
CA ARG A 2 11.23 -52.92 17.99
C ARG A 2 11.76 -51.51 17.71
N ARG A 3 11.79 -51.11 16.45
CA ARG A 3 12.18 -49.75 16.04
C ARG A 3 11.01 -48.81 16.34
N ILE A 4 11.17 -47.90 17.30
CA ILE A 4 10.24 -46.80 17.55
C ILE A 4 10.57 -45.71 16.53
N ILE A 5 9.67 -45.48 15.58
CA ILE A 5 9.73 -44.34 14.67
C ILE A 5 9.19 -43.14 15.45
N ILE A 6 10.08 -42.27 15.93
CA ILE A 6 9.71 -40.97 16.48
C ILE A 6 9.35 -40.09 15.29
N GLY A 7 8.06 -40.03 14.96
CA GLY A 7 7.53 -39.06 14.02
C GLY A 7 7.63 -37.67 14.64
N TRP A 8 8.51 -36.83 14.10
CA TRP A 8 8.46 -35.40 14.36
C TRP A 8 7.17 -34.85 13.74
N LEU A 9 6.13 -34.66 14.56
CA LEU A 9 5.05 -33.77 14.19
C LEU A 9 5.66 -32.37 14.08
N MET A 10 5.84 -31.89 12.85
CA MET A 10 5.93 -30.46 12.62
C MET A 10 4.60 -29.86 13.06
N VAL A 11 4.57 -29.31 14.27
CA VAL A 11 3.51 -28.40 14.67
C VAL A 11 3.69 -27.18 13.78
N LEU A 12 2.94 -27.12 12.68
CA LEU A 12 2.69 -25.85 12.00
C LEU A 12 2.16 -24.92 13.10
N PRO A 13 2.81 -23.77 13.37
CA PRO A 13 2.24 -22.82 14.28
C PRO A 13 0.83 -22.53 13.75
N ALA A 14 -0.18 -22.76 14.58
CA ALA A 14 -1.53 -22.33 14.26
C ALA A 14 -1.40 -20.88 13.81
N LEU A 15 -1.77 -20.59 12.56
CA LEU A 15 -1.85 -19.22 12.04
C LEU A 15 -2.70 -18.46 13.05
N ALA A 16 -2.04 -17.67 13.91
CA ALA A 16 -2.68 -17.02 15.04
C ALA A 16 -3.88 -16.24 14.51
N GLY A 17 -5.08 -16.64 14.92
CA GLY A 17 -6.34 -16.13 14.40
C GLY A 17 -6.34 -14.60 14.42
N GLY A 18 -6.36 -13.97 13.25
CA GLY A 18 -6.30 -12.51 13.16
C GLY A 18 -5.91 -11.96 11.79
N LEU A 19 -5.30 -12.77 10.92
CA LEU A 19 -5.07 -12.39 9.53
C LEU A 19 -6.23 -12.82 8.62
N PRO A 20 -6.59 -11.99 7.61
CA PRO A 20 -7.48 -12.43 6.53
C PRO A 20 -6.89 -13.67 5.82
N PRO A 21 -7.71 -14.68 5.44
CA PRO A 21 -7.21 -15.90 4.79
C PRO A 21 -6.38 -15.63 3.53
N ASN A 22 -6.80 -14.66 2.70
CA ASN A 22 -6.05 -14.27 1.51
C ASN A 22 -4.72 -13.58 1.84
N ALA A 23 -4.61 -12.90 2.98
CA ALA A 23 -3.34 -12.31 3.41
C ALA A 23 -2.31 -13.40 3.64
N VAL A 24 -2.68 -14.48 4.34
CA VAL A 24 -1.79 -15.63 4.57
C VAL A 24 -1.25 -16.19 3.25
N LYS A 25 -2.10 -16.27 2.22
CA LYS A 25 -1.72 -16.77 0.89
C LYS A 25 -0.69 -15.87 0.18
N TYR A 26 -0.81 -14.55 0.31
CA TYR A 26 -0.05 -13.61 -0.52
C TYR A 26 1.08 -12.87 0.22
N LEU A 27 1.17 -12.97 1.55
CA LEU A 27 2.26 -12.36 2.34
C LEU A 27 3.67 -12.82 1.92
N PRO A 28 3.95 -14.12 1.67
CA PRO A 28 5.29 -14.56 1.22
C PRO A 28 5.68 -13.94 -0.13
N LEU A 29 4.70 -13.84 -1.04
CA LEU A 29 4.88 -13.19 -2.34
C LEU A 29 5.19 -11.70 -2.18
N LEU A 30 4.43 -11.00 -1.33
CA LEU A 30 4.67 -9.59 -1.02
C LEU A 30 6.06 -9.37 -0.41
N ALA A 31 6.46 -10.19 0.57
CA ALA A 31 7.76 -10.09 1.23
C ALA A 31 8.92 -10.16 0.23
N ARG A 32 8.86 -11.16 -0.66
CA ARG A 32 9.87 -11.38 -1.70
C ARG A 32 9.95 -10.20 -2.67
N ASP A 33 8.82 -9.76 -3.21
CA ASP A 33 8.80 -8.68 -4.19
C ASP A 33 9.17 -7.33 -3.58
N ALA A 34 8.74 -7.03 -2.35
CA ALA A 34 9.13 -5.82 -1.63
C ALA A 34 10.64 -5.76 -1.39
N ALA A 35 11.27 -6.91 -1.06
CA ALA A 35 12.72 -6.99 -0.88
C ALA A 35 13.51 -6.67 -2.15
N VAL A 36 12.92 -6.86 -3.34
CA VAL A 36 13.55 -6.58 -4.63
C VAL A 36 13.25 -5.16 -5.11
N VAL A 37 12.01 -4.71 -4.98
CA VAL A 37 11.54 -3.47 -5.59
C VAL A 37 11.83 -2.24 -4.72
N LEU A 38 11.74 -2.39 -3.40
CA LEU A 38 11.88 -1.33 -2.39
C LEU A 38 12.65 -1.84 -1.15
N PRO A 39 13.91 -2.30 -1.30
CA PRO A 39 14.68 -2.88 -0.20
C PRO A 39 14.89 -1.92 1.00
N GLU A 40 14.91 -0.61 0.74
CA GLU A 40 15.15 0.44 1.72
C GLU A 40 13.95 0.79 2.59
N VAL A 41 12.73 0.38 2.20
CA VAL A 41 11.51 0.71 2.94
C VAL A 41 11.27 -0.35 4.01
N ARG A 42 11.41 0.07 5.28
CA ARG A 42 11.16 -0.73 6.47
C ARG A 42 10.30 0.05 7.46
N PRO A 43 9.39 -0.62 8.19
CA PRO A 43 9.07 -2.05 8.14
C PRO A 43 8.30 -2.47 6.87
N ARG A 44 8.48 -3.71 6.40
CA ARG A 44 7.80 -4.30 5.22
C ARG A 44 6.32 -4.53 5.46
N SER A 45 5.88 -4.68 6.70
CA SER A 45 4.46 -4.73 7.05
C SER A 45 3.65 -3.53 6.59
N VAL A 46 4.29 -2.40 6.25
CA VAL A 46 3.61 -1.26 5.66
C VAL A 46 2.88 -1.61 4.37
N PHE A 47 3.49 -2.43 3.50
CA PHE A 47 2.88 -2.83 2.23
C PHE A 47 1.69 -3.77 2.43
N ALA A 48 1.74 -4.60 3.47
CA ALA A 48 0.61 -5.45 3.85
C ALA A 48 -0.55 -4.63 4.41
N GLY A 49 -0.23 -3.61 5.23
CA GLY A 49 -1.20 -2.63 5.70
C GLY A 49 -1.83 -1.82 4.57
N GLN A 50 -1.08 -1.55 3.50
CA GLN A 50 -1.57 -0.88 2.30
C GLN A 50 -2.56 -1.75 1.53
N ILE A 51 -2.24 -3.02 1.25
CA ILE A 51 -3.19 -3.94 0.62
C ILE A 51 -4.47 -4.09 1.46
N GLU A 52 -4.33 -4.14 2.79
CA GLU A 52 -5.49 -4.16 3.68
C GLU A 52 -6.33 -2.88 3.55
N GLN A 53 -5.69 -1.72 3.51
CA GLN A 53 -6.37 -0.43 3.31
C GLN A 53 -7.12 -0.35 1.98
N GLU A 54 -6.56 -0.95 0.92
CA GLU A 54 -7.12 -0.93 -0.42
C GLU A 54 -8.27 -1.92 -0.63
N THR A 55 -8.26 -3.06 0.08
CA THR A 55 -9.15 -4.18 -0.25
C THR A 55 -10.13 -4.60 0.85
N CYS A 56 -9.94 -4.15 2.10
CA CYS A 56 -10.68 -4.68 3.25
C CYS A 56 -11.70 -3.67 3.82
N PRO A 57 -13.00 -3.75 3.42
CA PRO A 57 -14.07 -3.10 4.17
C PRO A 57 -14.11 -3.54 5.64
N SER A 58 -13.82 -4.81 5.88
CA SER A 58 -13.55 -5.41 7.19
C SER A 58 -12.60 -6.60 7.01
N LEU A 59 -11.96 -7.06 8.10
CA LEU A 59 -11.06 -8.23 8.04
C LEU A 59 -11.77 -9.53 7.66
N ALA A 60 -13.08 -9.62 7.95
CA ALA A 60 -13.91 -10.77 7.59
C ALA A 60 -14.52 -10.66 6.17
N SER A 61 -14.34 -9.53 5.49
CA SER A 61 -14.89 -9.34 4.14
C SER A 61 -14.22 -10.27 3.14
N ALA A 62 -15.02 -10.89 2.27
CA ALA A 62 -14.51 -11.66 1.13
C ALA A 62 -13.68 -10.83 0.13
N LYS A 63 -13.78 -9.50 0.19
CA LYS A 63 -12.92 -8.59 -0.58
C LYS A 63 -11.52 -8.44 0.01
N CYS A 64 -11.36 -8.70 1.31
CA CYS A 64 -10.12 -8.44 2.01
C CYS A 64 -8.98 -9.31 1.46
N TRP A 65 -7.91 -8.66 0.99
CA TRP A 65 -6.79 -9.28 0.29
C TRP A 65 -7.16 -10.08 -0.97
N ASN A 66 -8.33 -9.84 -1.55
CA ASN A 66 -8.77 -10.53 -2.75
C ASN A 66 -8.18 -9.86 -4.01
N PRO A 67 -7.44 -10.58 -4.87
CA PRO A 67 -6.94 -10.01 -6.13
C PRO A 67 -8.05 -9.57 -7.10
N HIS A 68 -9.29 -10.02 -6.90
CA HIS A 68 -10.48 -9.59 -7.62
C HIS A 68 -11.27 -8.49 -6.89
N ALA A 69 -10.70 -7.84 -5.88
CA ALA A 69 -11.33 -6.69 -5.25
C ALA A 69 -11.49 -5.55 -6.26
N GLU A 70 -12.71 -5.06 -6.43
CA GLU A 70 -13.03 -4.01 -7.39
C GLU A 70 -13.79 -2.85 -6.73
N LEU A 71 -13.44 -1.64 -7.16
CA LEU A 71 -14.23 -0.41 -7.04
C LEU A 71 -14.66 -0.01 -8.46
N ALA A 72 -15.91 -0.31 -8.81
CA ALA A 72 -16.49 0.05 -10.10
C ALA A 72 -17.55 1.13 -9.90
N THR A 73 -17.30 2.32 -10.46
CA THR A 73 -18.24 3.43 -10.51
C THR A 73 -18.25 4.03 -11.91
N ASP A 74 -19.21 4.92 -12.19
CA ASP A 74 -19.24 5.66 -13.47
C ASP A 74 -18.01 6.56 -13.71
N ARG A 75 -17.20 6.82 -12.67
CA ARG A 75 -16.05 7.72 -12.71
C ARG A 75 -14.72 7.01 -12.79
N GLU A 76 -14.63 5.85 -12.13
CA GLU A 76 -13.39 5.12 -11.96
C GLU A 76 -13.62 3.63 -11.84
N TYR A 77 -12.63 2.89 -12.31
CA TYR A 77 -12.49 1.46 -12.12
C TYR A 77 -11.17 1.18 -11.42
N GLY A 78 -11.23 0.85 -10.14
CA GLY A 78 -10.10 0.36 -9.34
C GLY A 78 -10.16 -1.16 -9.21
N PHE A 79 -9.03 -1.85 -9.35
CA PHE A 79 -8.99 -3.30 -9.19
C PHE A 79 -7.74 -3.81 -8.48
N GLY A 80 -7.89 -4.96 -7.84
CA GLY A 80 -6.81 -5.74 -7.28
C GLY A 80 -6.27 -5.25 -5.96
N LEU A 81 -5.18 -5.91 -5.55
CA LEU A 81 -4.52 -5.74 -4.24
C LEU A 81 -4.01 -4.32 -3.98
N GLY A 82 -3.70 -3.56 -5.04
CA GLY A 82 -3.28 -2.16 -4.94
C GLY A 82 -4.31 -1.15 -5.44
N GLN A 83 -5.54 -1.59 -5.78
CA GLN A 83 -6.58 -0.76 -6.41
C GLN A 83 -6.05 0.08 -7.59
N LEU A 84 -5.48 -0.57 -8.61
CA LEU A 84 -5.02 0.11 -9.83
C LEU A 84 -6.21 0.82 -10.51
N THR A 85 -6.21 2.15 -10.42
CA THR A 85 -7.31 2.98 -10.92
C THR A 85 -7.17 3.30 -12.40
N VAL A 86 -8.25 3.05 -13.14
CA VAL A 86 -8.46 3.46 -14.52
C VAL A 86 -9.63 4.44 -14.58
N THR A 87 -9.41 5.59 -15.20
CA THR A 87 -10.43 6.63 -15.41
C THR A 87 -10.36 7.13 -16.85
N ARG A 88 -11.27 8.04 -17.23
CA ARG A 88 -11.18 8.73 -18.53
C ARG A 88 -9.99 9.67 -18.66
N ARG A 89 -9.33 10.04 -17.55
CA ARG A 89 -8.24 11.03 -17.52
C ARG A 89 -6.86 10.40 -17.37
N PHE A 90 -6.79 9.23 -16.77
CA PHE A 90 -5.54 8.51 -16.53
C PHE A 90 -5.81 7.01 -16.38
N ASP A 91 -4.80 6.21 -16.71
CA ASP A 91 -4.83 4.75 -16.64
C ASP A 91 -3.56 4.27 -15.93
N ASN A 92 -3.69 3.94 -14.64
CA ASN A 92 -2.56 3.47 -13.84
C ASN A 92 -2.10 2.08 -14.27
N PHE A 93 -2.98 1.27 -14.89
CA PHE A 93 -2.59 -0.05 -15.40
C PHE A 93 -1.70 0.08 -16.63
N ALA A 94 -2.06 0.96 -17.58
CA ALA A 94 -1.21 1.24 -18.73
C ALA A 94 0.11 1.89 -18.29
N ASP A 95 0.05 2.87 -17.38
CA ASP A 95 1.23 3.61 -16.89
C ASP A 95 2.23 2.69 -16.17
N VAL A 96 1.78 1.84 -15.23
CA VAL A 96 2.68 0.99 -14.44
C VAL A 96 3.44 -0.02 -15.29
N LYS A 97 2.85 -0.49 -16.40
CA LYS A 97 3.51 -1.39 -17.36
C LYS A 97 4.72 -0.76 -18.04
N THR A 98 4.79 0.57 -18.12
CA THR A 98 5.94 1.30 -18.68
C THR A 98 7.07 1.48 -17.66
N ARG A 99 6.79 1.29 -16.37
CA ARG A 99 7.69 1.58 -15.25
C ARG A 99 8.50 0.36 -14.77
N ASP A 100 8.11 -0.84 -15.19
CA ASP A 100 8.83 -2.06 -14.88
C ASP A 100 8.73 -3.09 -16.01
N ARG A 101 9.88 -3.59 -16.46
CA ARG A 101 9.96 -4.56 -17.57
C ARG A 101 9.20 -5.85 -17.29
N SER A 102 9.09 -6.29 -16.03
CA SER A 102 8.33 -7.51 -15.71
C SER A 102 6.81 -7.35 -15.94
N LEU A 103 6.34 -6.11 -16.05
CA LEU A 103 4.92 -5.78 -16.27
C LEU A 103 4.59 -5.48 -17.74
N ALA A 104 5.58 -5.29 -18.61
CA ALA A 104 5.35 -4.89 -20.00
C ALA A 104 4.35 -5.80 -20.75
N GLY A 105 4.44 -7.12 -20.54
CA GLY A 105 3.54 -8.12 -21.13
C GLY A 105 2.22 -8.35 -20.38
N TRP A 106 1.90 -7.57 -19.34
CA TRP A 106 0.69 -7.79 -18.55
C TRP A 106 -0.57 -7.40 -19.34
N ALA A 107 -1.37 -8.40 -19.72
CA ALA A 107 -2.59 -8.21 -20.49
C ALA A 107 -3.79 -7.88 -19.57
N TRP A 108 -4.76 -7.11 -20.08
CA TRP A 108 -5.97 -6.75 -19.34
C TRP A 108 -6.82 -7.97 -18.93
N SER A 109 -6.86 -9.01 -19.76
CA SER A 109 -7.51 -10.28 -19.46
C SER A 109 -6.91 -11.00 -18.25
N ASP A 110 -5.64 -10.73 -17.95
CA ASP A 110 -4.86 -11.29 -16.83
C ASP A 110 -4.65 -10.27 -15.69
N ARG A 111 -5.42 -9.17 -15.67
CA ARG A 111 -5.25 -8.08 -14.67
C ARG A 111 -5.42 -8.53 -13.21
N PHE A 112 -5.98 -9.71 -12.98
CA PHE A 112 -6.17 -10.28 -11.65
C PHE A 112 -5.03 -11.16 -11.15
N ASP A 113 -3.93 -11.28 -11.92
CA ASP A 113 -2.74 -11.99 -11.46
C ASP A 113 -2.13 -11.31 -10.20
N PRO A 114 -2.07 -12.02 -9.06
CA PRO A 114 -1.65 -11.41 -7.79
C PRO A 114 -0.16 -11.04 -7.77
N MET A 115 0.69 -11.75 -8.51
CA MET A 115 2.13 -11.42 -8.58
C MET A 115 2.34 -10.09 -9.29
N ARG A 116 1.68 -9.89 -10.43
CA ARG A 116 1.76 -8.65 -11.19
C ARG A 116 1.10 -7.48 -10.48
N GLN A 117 -0.02 -7.71 -9.76
CA GLN A 117 -0.64 -6.68 -8.93
C GLN A 117 0.27 -6.20 -7.79
N ILE A 118 0.88 -7.12 -7.03
CA ILE A 118 1.82 -6.78 -5.96
C ILE A 118 3.03 -6.05 -6.52
N ARG A 119 3.60 -6.55 -7.63
CA ARG A 119 4.71 -5.89 -8.32
C ARG A 119 4.33 -4.47 -8.74
N ALA A 120 3.14 -4.27 -9.31
CA ALA A 120 2.66 -2.97 -9.75
C ALA A 120 2.49 -1.98 -8.59
N MET A 121 1.88 -2.40 -7.48
CA MET A 121 1.75 -1.57 -6.27
C MET A 121 3.13 -1.10 -5.79
N LEU A 122 4.08 -2.02 -5.61
CA LEU A 122 5.43 -1.71 -5.14
C LEU A 122 6.20 -0.81 -6.12
N VAL A 123 6.01 -0.99 -7.43
CA VAL A 123 6.61 -0.11 -8.46
C VAL A 123 6.06 1.30 -8.35
N MET A 124 4.75 1.47 -8.16
CA MET A 124 4.15 2.79 -7.95
C MET A 124 4.63 3.43 -6.64
N ASP A 125 4.72 2.66 -5.56
CA ASP A 125 5.32 3.11 -4.29
C ASP A 125 6.76 3.57 -4.50
N ARG A 126 7.57 2.85 -5.29
CA ARG A 126 8.95 3.23 -5.62
C ARG A 126 9.01 4.58 -6.33
N GLU A 127 8.11 4.83 -7.27
CA GLU A 127 8.03 6.14 -7.93
C GLU A 127 7.64 7.23 -6.93
N CYS A 128 6.69 6.95 -6.04
CA CYS A 128 6.28 7.88 -5.00
C CYS A 128 7.38 8.15 -3.96
N ARG A 129 8.18 7.14 -3.61
CA ARG A 129 9.32 7.25 -2.70
C ARG A 129 10.38 8.23 -3.21
N ARG A 130 10.52 8.40 -4.53
CA ARG A 130 11.41 9.41 -5.14
C ARG A 130 10.99 10.85 -4.85
N HIS A 131 9.70 11.09 -4.58
CA HIS A 131 9.21 12.42 -4.20
C HIS A 131 9.45 12.76 -2.72
N ALA A 132 9.84 11.78 -1.90
CA ALA A 132 10.16 11.95 -0.48
C ALA A 132 11.67 12.18 -0.23
N VAL A 133 12.41 12.70 -1.21
CA VAL A 133 13.83 13.04 -1.05
C VAL A 133 14.05 13.95 0.16
N GLY A 134 15.08 13.63 0.96
CA GLY A 134 15.43 14.33 2.19
C GLY A 134 14.62 13.92 3.41
N ALA A 135 13.51 13.20 3.25
CA ALA A 135 12.81 12.55 4.36
C ALA A 135 13.43 11.18 4.65
N ALA A 136 13.30 10.70 5.89
CA ALA A 136 13.81 9.40 6.33
C ALA A 136 12.76 8.63 7.14
N GLY A 137 12.99 7.31 7.31
CA GLY A 137 12.18 6.44 8.15
C GLY A 137 10.68 6.55 7.89
N ASP A 138 9.92 6.70 8.97
CA ASP A 138 8.47 6.83 8.95
C ASP A 138 7.98 8.05 8.16
N ASP A 139 8.74 9.16 8.14
CA ASP A 139 8.35 10.37 7.39
C ASP A 139 8.42 10.12 5.87
N ALA A 140 9.49 9.46 5.41
CA ALA A 140 9.62 9.09 4.00
C ALA A 140 8.53 8.11 3.57
N THR A 141 8.20 7.15 4.44
CA THR A 141 7.16 6.15 4.20
C THR A 141 5.78 6.79 4.15
N ALA A 142 5.48 7.72 5.06
CA ALA A 142 4.22 8.43 5.06
C ALA A 142 4.04 9.30 3.81
N MET A 143 5.10 9.98 3.37
CA MET A 143 5.08 10.74 2.11
C MET A 143 4.90 9.84 0.89
N MET A 144 5.55 8.68 0.85
CA MET A 144 5.35 7.67 -0.20
C MET A 144 3.87 7.28 -0.31
N LEU A 145 3.25 6.91 0.81
CA LEU A 145 1.84 6.51 0.84
C LEU A 145 0.88 7.66 0.50
N ALA A 146 1.17 8.88 0.96
CA ALA A 146 0.39 10.06 0.61
C ALA A 146 0.47 10.38 -0.90
N CYS A 147 1.64 10.15 -1.50
CA CYS A 147 1.81 10.23 -2.94
C CYS A 147 1.05 9.12 -3.68
N TYR A 148 1.07 7.88 -3.19
CA TYR A 148 0.36 6.77 -3.82
C TYR A 148 -1.14 7.08 -3.91
N ASN A 149 -1.72 7.53 -2.79
CA ASN A 149 -3.14 7.89 -2.72
C ASN A 149 -3.48 9.19 -3.47
N GLY A 150 -2.58 10.18 -3.45
CA GLY A 150 -2.88 11.56 -3.81
C GLY A 150 -2.17 12.11 -5.05
N GLY A 151 -1.31 11.31 -5.67
CA GLY A 151 -0.43 11.66 -6.78
C GLY A 151 0.84 12.44 -6.35
N GLY A 152 1.94 12.21 -7.07
CA GLY A 152 3.23 12.87 -6.81
C GLY A 152 3.22 14.39 -6.97
N GLY A 153 2.40 14.92 -7.88
CA GLY A 153 2.19 16.37 -8.00
C GLY A 153 1.58 16.98 -6.74
N GLY A 154 0.65 16.27 -6.09
CA GLY A 154 0.03 16.68 -4.83
C GLY A 154 1.05 16.73 -3.70
N LEU A 155 1.84 15.66 -3.52
CA LEU A 155 2.89 15.64 -2.48
C LEU A 155 3.91 16.77 -2.67
N ARG A 156 4.36 17.02 -3.91
CA ARG A 156 5.29 18.12 -4.18
C ARG A 156 4.71 19.47 -3.81
N ALA A 157 3.44 19.72 -4.15
CA ALA A 157 2.74 20.95 -3.77
C ALA A 157 2.60 21.08 -2.25
N ASP A 158 2.26 19.99 -1.55
CA ASP A 158 2.12 19.97 -0.09
C ASP A 158 3.45 20.28 0.61
N ARG A 159 4.56 19.70 0.13
CA ARG A 159 5.91 20.00 0.64
C ARG A 159 6.36 21.43 0.34
N ALA A 160 6.01 21.97 -0.83
CA ALA A 160 6.30 23.36 -1.17
C ALA A 160 5.53 24.32 -0.25
N LEU A 161 4.26 24.02 0.03
CA LEU A 161 3.47 24.79 1.00
C LEU A 161 4.05 24.71 2.41
N CYS A 162 4.43 23.51 2.87
CA CYS A 162 5.11 23.35 4.16
C CYS A 162 6.38 24.20 4.26
N ARG A 163 7.25 24.16 3.25
CA ARG A 163 8.47 24.99 3.22
C ARG A 163 8.19 26.49 3.42
N ASN A 164 7.04 26.95 2.95
CA ASN A 164 6.61 28.35 3.04
C ASN A 164 5.70 28.62 4.25
N THR A 165 5.53 27.65 5.16
CA THR A 165 4.73 27.77 6.38
C THR A 165 5.65 27.88 7.59
N PRO A 166 5.56 28.94 8.42
CA PRO A 166 6.39 29.08 9.62
C PRO A 166 6.32 27.84 10.53
N GLY A 167 7.50 27.33 10.92
CA GLY A 167 7.62 26.15 11.80
C GLY A 167 7.36 24.80 11.12
N CYS A 168 7.18 24.74 9.80
CA CYS A 168 6.98 23.48 9.07
C CYS A 168 8.28 23.00 8.42
N ASP A 169 8.65 21.74 8.68
CA ASP A 169 9.80 21.08 8.07
C ASP A 169 9.33 20.21 6.89
N PRO A 170 9.67 20.54 5.63
CA PRO A 170 9.22 19.79 4.47
C PRO A 170 9.86 18.39 4.36
N ALA A 171 10.88 18.06 5.17
CA ALA A 171 11.45 16.73 5.28
C ALA A 171 10.71 15.83 6.28
N ARG A 172 9.80 16.40 7.09
CA ARG A 172 9.01 15.67 8.09
C ARG A 172 7.55 15.61 7.67
N TRP A 173 6.93 14.46 7.85
CA TRP A 173 5.51 14.27 7.60
C TRP A 173 4.71 14.60 8.86
N TRP A 174 5.00 13.86 9.95
CA TRP A 174 4.22 13.91 11.18
C TRP A 174 4.39 15.27 11.86
N GLY A 175 3.27 15.94 12.11
CA GLY A 175 3.26 17.28 12.69
C GLY A 175 3.64 18.41 11.73
N HIS A 176 4.03 18.11 10.50
CA HIS A 176 4.55 19.07 9.51
C HIS A 176 3.77 18.97 8.19
N VAL A 177 4.30 18.30 7.15
CA VAL A 177 3.68 18.26 5.80
C VAL A 177 2.21 17.79 5.82
N GLU A 178 1.84 16.90 6.74
CA GLU A 178 0.45 16.43 6.85
C GLU A 178 -0.55 17.56 7.18
N LYS A 179 -0.10 18.64 7.83
CA LYS A 179 -0.93 19.79 8.20
C LYS A 179 -1.12 20.80 7.07
N THR A 180 -0.33 20.70 6.01
CA THR A 180 -0.30 21.67 4.91
C THR A 180 -0.72 21.01 3.60
N SER A 181 -1.79 21.50 2.95
CA SER A 181 -2.19 21.02 1.62
C SER A 181 -3.07 22.00 0.86
N ASN A 182 -3.02 21.92 -0.46
CA ASN A 182 -3.97 22.56 -1.37
C ASN A 182 -5.16 21.66 -1.75
N LYS A 183 -5.21 20.42 -1.25
CA LYS A 183 -6.34 19.53 -1.51
C LYS A 183 -7.62 20.12 -0.90
N SER A 184 -8.73 19.96 -1.62
CA SER A 184 -10.03 20.46 -1.17
C SER A 184 -10.40 19.87 0.20
N ARG A 185 -10.85 20.75 1.09
CA ARG A 185 -11.44 20.40 2.40
C ARG A 185 -12.96 20.23 2.34
N LYS A 186 -13.56 20.40 1.16
CA LYS A 186 -14.99 20.14 0.96
C LYS A 186 -15.24 18.64 0.95
N LYS A 187 -16.14 18.16 1.80
CA LYS A 187 -16.53 16.76 1.86
C LYS A 187 -17.18 16.29 0.56
N TRP A 188 -16.79 15.12 0.07
CA TRP A 188 -17.43 14.47 -1.07
C TRP A 188 -18.76 13.85 -0.64
N LYS A 189 -19.80 14.04 -1.48
CA LYS A 189 -21.09 13.38 -1.29
C LYS A 189 -20.91 11.86 -1.39
N GLY A 190 -21.45 11.11 -0.43
CA GLY A 190 -21.37 9.64 -0.36
C GLY A 190 -20.17 9.08 0.43
N TYR A 191 -19.03 9.78 0.45
CA TYR A 191 -17.81 9.31 1.13
C TYR A 191 -17.62 9.90 2.54
N GLY A 192 -18.30 11.00 2.86
CA GLY A 192 -18.25 11.66 4.17
C GLY A 192 -16.93 12.38 4.50
N LYS A 193 -15.94 12.28 3.61
CA LYS A 193 -14.60 12.85 3.75
C LYS A 193 -14.22 13.72 2.54
N SER A 194 -13.33 14.66 2.77
CA SER A 194 -12.73 15.52 1.75
C SER A 194 -11.47 14.90 1.16
N ALA A 195 -11.00 15.43 0.02
CA ALA A 195 -9.76 14.99 -0.60
C ALA A 195 -8.55 15.16 0.33
N PHE A 196 -8.58 16.19 1.18
CA PHE A 196 -7.57 16.39 2.22
C PHE A 196 -7.63 15.27 3.27
N GLU A 197 -8.81 15.03 3.88
CA GLU A 197 -8.98 14.03 4.93
C GLU A 197 -8.59 12.63 4.44
N VAL A 198 -9.09 12.20 3.29
CA VAL A 198 -8.77 10.89 2.70
C VAL A 198 -7.25 10.71 2.55
N ASN A 199 -6.55 11.74 2.06
CA ASN A 199 -5.13 11.64 1.83
C ASN A 199 -4.28 11.69 3.11
N ARG A 200 -4.72 12.39 4.16
CA ARG A 200 -3.98 12.47 5.43
C ARG A 200 -4.20 11.27 6.32
N GLU A 201 -5.39 10.70 6.28
CA GLU A 201 -5.69 9.46 6.98
C GLU A 201 -4.97 8.27 6.37
N TYR A 202 -4.70 8.27 5.07
CA TYR A 202 -4.15 7.11 4.37
C TYR A 202 -2.79 6.64 4.94
N PRO A 203 -1.75 7.48 5.09
CA PRO A 203 -0.52 7.09 5.78
C PRO A 203 -0.74 6.65 7.24
N HIS A 204 -1.61 7.36 7.98
CA HIS A 204 -1.90 7.03 9.37
C HIS A 204 -2.51 5.64 9.51
N ASN A 205 -3.57 5.35 8.77
CA ASN A 205 -4.26 4.07 8.80
C ASN A 205 -3.30 2.94 8.46
N ILE A 206 -2.50 3.10 7.41
CA ILE A 206 -1.57 2.06 6.99
C ILE A 206 -0.47 1.85 8.04
N ILE A 207 0.26 2.89 8.41
CA ILE A 207 1.46 2.76 9.26
C ILE A 207 1.10 2.45 10.71
N ARG A 208 0.05 3.09 11.25
CA ARG A 208 -0.27 3.05 12.69
C ARG A 208 -1.36 2.04 13.03
N VAL A 209 -2.29 1.75 12.12
CA VAL A 209 -3.45 0.89 12.42
C VAL A 209 -3.30 -0.49 11.80
N ARG A 210 -2.92 -0.59 10.53
CA ARG A 210 -2.96 -1.84 9.78
C ARG A 210 -1.64 -2.60 9.77
N ALA A 211 -0.53 -1.91 9.45
CA ALA A 211 0.80 -2.52 9.41
C ALA A 211 1.19 -3.29 10.69
N PRO A 212 0.89 -2.82 11.92
CA PRO A 212 1.24 -3.56 13.13
C PRO A 212 0.75 -5.01 13.14
N ARG A 213 -0.38 -5.32 12.51
CA ARG A 213 -0.94 -6.68 12.39
C ARG A 213 0.00 -7.65 11.66
N TYR A 214 0.79 -7.13 10.72
CA TYR A 214 1.63 -7.94 9.83
C TYR A 214 3.10 -8.02 10.26
N ARG A 215 3.52 -7.23 11.26
CA ARG A 215 4.92 -7.20 11.74
C ARG A 215 5.46 -8.58 12.15
N PRO A 216 4.71 -9.42 12.90
CA PRO A 216 5.19 -10.75 13.28
C PRO A 216 5.43 -11.71 12.11
N TYR A 217 4.96 -11.36 10.90
CA TYR A 217 5.04 -12.22 9.71
C TYR A 217 6.00 -11.68 8.65
N LEU A 218 6.33 -10.39 8.68
CA LEU A 218 7.11 -9.72 7.64
C LEU A 218 8.38 -9.02 8.15
N ASP A 219 8.44 -8.70 9.43
CA ASP A 219 9.50 -7.88 10.01
C ASP A 219 10.23 -8.56 11.17
N GLU A 220 9.51 -9.33 11.97
CA GLU A 220 10.05 -10.06 13.12
C GLU A 220 10.12 -11.55 12.75
N GLY A 221 11.32 -12.06 12.44
CA GLY A 221 11.57 -13.51 12.36
C GLY A 221 11.03 -14.24 11.11
N GLY A 222 11.23 -13.66 9.92
CA GLY A 222 11.21 -14.43 8.66
C GLY A 222 12.56 -15.06 8.34
#